data_AF-A0A511XHT4-F1
#
_entry.id   AF-A0A511XHT4-F1
#
_cell.length_a   1.000
_cell.length_b   1.000
_cell.length_c   1.000
_cell.angle_alpha   90.00
_cell.angle_beta   90.00
_cell.angle_gamma   90.00
#
_symmetry.space_group_name_H-M   'P 1'
#
loop_
_entity.id
_entity.type
_entity.pdbx_description
1 polymer ?
#
loop_
_entity_poly.entity_id
_entity_poly.type
_entity_poly.pdbx_seq_one_letter_code
_entity_poly.pdbx_strand_id
1 'polypeptide(L)'
;MFFTAAGIALLFGIMLVAHRMTLAKGQDIPLVFHHHAHGGFSCMTCHHDFLTPVSTPATHRTCIACHKETPEVAPVIRDQFHAFCIGCHLKQQGEDRSAGPVHECRACHAHKADIRAHGHLY
;
A
#
# COMPACT_ATOMS: atom_id res chain seq x y z
N MET A 1 12.07 21.52 35.87
CA MET A 1 11.22 20.34 35.57
C MET A 1 12.11 19.25 35.02
N PHE A 2 12.56 18.31 35.86
CA PHE A 2 13.36 17.17 35.41
C PHE A 2 12.42 16.01 35.08
N PHE A 3 12.24 15.70 33.80
CA PHE A 3 11.54 14.48 33.40
C PHE A 3 12.46 13.29 33.72
N THR A 4 11.97 12.36 34.54
CA THR A 4 12.70 11.12 34.83
C THR A 4 12.84 10.29 33.55
N ALA A 5 13.88 9.46 33.44
CA ALA A 5 14.05 8.55 32.30
C ALA A 5 12.80 7.67 32.06
N ALA A 6 12.13 7.25 33.15
CA ALA A 6 10.85 6.55 33.10
C ALA A 6 9.73 7.42 32.51
N GLY A 7 9.66 8.71 32.85
CA GLY A 7 8.71 9.65 32.27
C GLY A 7 8.93 9.87 30.78
N ILE A 8 10.19 9.96 30.33
CA ILE A 8 10.53 10.10 28.91
C ILE A 8 10.14 8.82 28.13
N ALA A 9 10.46 7.64 28.67
CA ALA A 9 10.10 6.37 28.05
C ALA A 9 8.58 6.20 27.91
N LEU A 10 7.81 6.57 28.95
CA LEU A 10 6.36 6.53 28.91
C LEU A 10 5.78 7.48 27.84
N LEU A 11 6.25 8.72 27.79
CA LEU A 11 5.81 9.70 26.79
C LEU A 11 6.13 9.24 25.36
N PHE A 12 7.32 8.66 25.14
CA PHE A 12 7.69 8.10 23.85
C PHE A 12 6.78 6.93 23.45
N GLY A 13 6.48 6.03 24.38
CA GLY A 13 5.54 4.93 24.15
C GLY A 13 4.14 5.42 23.75
N ILE A 14 3.62 6.42 24.45
CA ILE A 14 2.32 7.04 24.11
C ILE A 14 2.37 7.67 22.72
N MET A 15 3.44 8.41 22.41
CA MET A 15 3.61 9.05 21.10
C MET A 15 3.65 8.03 19.95
N LEU A 16 4.36 6.92 20.13
CA LEU A 16 4.42 5.84 19.14
C LEU A 16 3.04 5.22 18.90
N VAL A 17 2.30 4.90 19.96
CA VAL A 17 0.95 4.34 19.83
C VAL A 17 0.02 5.33 19.12
N ALA A 18 0.03 6.59 19.54
CA ALA A 18 -0.79 7.64 18.91
C ALA A 18 -0.46 7.84 17.43
N HIS A 19 0.83 7.80 17.06
CA HIS A 19 1.26 7.89 15.66
C HIS A 19 0.73 6.71 14.84
N ARG A 20 0.87 5.48 15.34
CA ARG A 20 0.36 4.27 14.66
C ARG A 20 -1.16 4.29 14.48
N MET A 21 -1.89 4.76 15.50
CA MET A 21 -3.35 4.89 15.41
C MET A 21 -3.77 5.94 14.37
N THR A 22 -3.03 7.05 14.29
CA THR A 22 -3.26 8.08 13.27
C THR A 22 -3.06 7.53 11.85
N LEU A 23 -1.99 6.75 11.64
CA LEU A 23 -1.72 6.12 10.36
C LEU A 23 -2.79 5.08 9.98
N ALA A 24 -3.18 4.20 10.92
CA ALA A 24 -4.20 3.18 10.67
C ALA A 24 -5.56 3.76 10.28
N LYS A 25 -5.94 4.91 10.87
CA LYS A 25 -7.21 5.60 10.61
C LYS A 25 -7.13 6.63 9.47
N GLY A 26 -5.95 6.83 8.88
CA GLY A 26 -5.73 7.79 7.81
C GLY A 26 -6.59 7.49 6.57
N GLN A 27 -6.96 8.54 5.85
CA GLN A 27 -7.62 8.40 4.55
C GLN A 27 -6.63 7.89 3.51
N ASP A 28 -7.10 7.01 2.63
CA ASP A 28 -6.29 6.51 1.53
C ASP A 28 -6.15 7.56 0.45
N ILE A 29 -4.92 7.75 -0.04
CA ILE A 29 -4.67 8.60 -1.20
C ILE A 29 -4.95 7.73 -2.42
N PRO A 30 -5.92 8.07 -3.27
CA PRO A 30 -6.25 7.26 -4.43
C PRO A 30 -5.04 7.15 -5.35
N LEU A 31 -4.90 5.97 -5.96
CA LEU A 31 -3.93 5.70 -7.00
C LEU A 31 -4.64 5.06 -8.17
N VAL A 32 -4.03 5.17 -9.35
CA VAL A 32 -4.52 4.50 -10.54
C VAL A 32 -3.60 3.34 -10.86
N PHE A 33 -4.13 2.12 -10.83
CA PHE A 33 -3.38 0.90 -11.17
C PHE A 33 -3.84 0.33 -12.51
N HIS A 34 -2.94 0.34 -13.50
CA HIS A 34 -3.22 -0.16 -14.85
C HIS A 34 -2.73 -1.60 -15.02
N HIS A 35 -3.64 -2.58 -15.01
CA HIS A 35 -3.27 -4.00 -15.22
C HIS A 35 -2.62 -4.26 -16.58
N HIS A 36 -3.05 -3.56 -17.64
CA HIS A 36 -2.45 -3.69 -18.97
C HIS A 36 -0.94 -3.36 -18.97
N ALA A 37 -0.51 -2.38 -18.18
CA ALA A 37 0.91 -2.01 -18.05
C ALA A 37 1.72 -3.05 -17.25
N HIS A 38 1.06 -3.96 -16.53
CA HIS A 38 1.68 -4.99 -15.69
C HIS A 38 1.42 -6.42 -16.18
N GLY A 39 0.80 -6.59 -17.36
CA GLY A 39 0.42 -7.90 -17.90
C GLY A 39 1.59 -8.83 -18.23
N GLY A 40 2.82 -8.31 -18.27
CA GLY A 40 4.04 -9.11 -18.44
C GLY A 40 4.56 -9.77 -17.16
N PHE A 41 3.90 -9.56 -16.01
CA PHE A 41 4.27 -10.15 -14.72
C PHE A 41 3.28 -11.24 -14.30
N SER A 42 3.75 -12.18 -13.47
CA SER A 42 2.88 -13.21 -12.90
C SER A 42 1.78 -12.56 -12.06
N CYS A 43 0.54 -13.03 -12.22
CA CYS A 43 -0.61 -12.55 -11.42
C CYS A 43 -0.34 -12.68 -9.91
N MET A 44 0.39 -13.73 -9.52
CA MET A 44 0.71 -14.05 -8.12
C MET A 44 1.80 -13.16 -7.54
N THR A 45 2.51 -12.39 -8.37
CA THR A 45 3.46 -11.39 -7.87
C THR A 45 2.74 -10.31 -7.07
N CYS A 46 1.52 -9.94 -7.48
CA CYS A 46 0.70 -8.94 -6.79
C CYS A 46 -0.42 -9.60 -5.99
N HIS A 47 -1.14 -10.57 -6.57
CA HIS A 47 -2.14 -11.38 -5.87
C HIS A 47 -1.46 -12.47 -5.05
N HIS A 48 -0.66 -12.06 -4.07
CA HIS A 48 0.16 -12.96 -3.26
C HIS A 48 -0.66 -13.80 -2.25
N ASP A 49 -1.97 -13.54 -2.17
CA ASP A 49 -2.95 -14.24 -1.35
C ASP A 49 -3.86 -15.16 -2.17
N PHE A 50 -3.59 -15.37 -3.47
CA PHE A 50 -4.49 -16.07 -4.40
C PHE A 50 -4.94 -17.47 -3.98
N LEU A 51 -4.13 -18.19 -3.20
CA LEU A 51 -4.46 -19.53 -2.70
C LEU A 51 -5.16 -19.52 -1.33
N THR A 52 -5.33 -18.34 -0.73
CA THR A 52 -5.97 -18.21 0.59
C THR A 52 -7.48 -18.39 0.43
N PRO A 53 -8.12 -19.32 1.15
CA PRO A 53 -9.57 -19.42 1.16
C PRO A 53 -10.15 -18.18 1.84
N VAL A 54 -10.80 -17.32 1.06
CA VAL A 54 -11.45 -16.11 1.53
C VAL A 54 -12.97 -16.26 1.40
N SER A 55 -13.70 -15.83 2.44
CA SER A 55 -15.18 -15.81 2.48
C SER A 55 -15.81 -14.76 1.54
N THR A 56 -15.00 -13.97 0.83
CA THR A 56 -15.39 -12.98 -0.18
C THR A 56 -14.57 -13.21 -1.46
N PRO A 57 -15.17 -13.10 -2.67
CA PRO A 57 -14.42 -13.31 -3.91
C PRO A 57 -13.26 -12.32 -4.03
N ALA A 58 -12.08 -12.79 -4.44
CA ALA A 58 -10.88 -11.98 -4.63
C ALA A 58 -11.11 -10.75 -5.53
N THR A 59 -12.07 -10.82 -6.44
CA THR A 59 -12.49 -9.72 -7.33
C THR A 59 -13.02 -8.49 -6.57
N HIS A 60 -13.43 -8.63 -5.31
CA HIS A 60 -13.97 -7.54 -4.48
C HIS A 60 -12.98 -7.01 -3.44
N ARG A 61 -11.78 -7.59 -3.31
CA ARG A 61 -10.72 -7.08 -2.41
C ARG A 61 -9.68 -6.31 -3.20
N THR A 62 -9.59 -5.01 -2.93
CA THR A 62 -8.43 -4.21 -3.36
C THR A 62 -7.25 -4.48 -2.42
N CYS A 63 -6.03 -4.28 -2.91
CA CYS A 63 -4.82 -4.42 -2.11
C CYS A 63 -4.89 -3.56 -0.84
N ILE A 64 -5.41 -2.32 -0.98
CA ILE A 64 -5.54 -1.38 0.14
C ILE A 64 -6.55 -1.88 1.18
N ALA A 65 -7.70 -2.43 0.75
CA ALA A 65 -8.72 -2.91 1.68
C ALA A 65 -8.19 -4.01 2.61
N CYS A 66 -7.48 -5.00 2.06
CA CYS A 66 -6.89 -6.07 2.86
C CYS A 66 -5.75 -5.57 3.76
N HIS A 67 -4.87 -4.71 3.24
CA HIS A 67 -3.74 -4.18 4.03
C HIS A 67 -4.15 -3.13 5.08
N LYS A 68 -5.42 -2.73 5.13
CA LYS A 68 -5.99 -1.92 6.21
C LYS A 68 -6.89 -2.70 7.17
N GLU A 69 -7.10 -3.98 6.91
CA GLU A 69 -8.06 -4.79 7.66
C GLU A 69 -7.62 -5.00 9.12
N THR A 70 -6.30 -5.08 9.37
CA THR A 70 -5.77 -5.34 10.72
C THR A 70 -4.92 -4.19 11.25
N PRO A 71 -4.92 -3.94 12.58
CA PRO A 71 -4.15 -2.87 13.20
C PRO A 71 -2.63 -3.10 13.17
N GLU A 72 -2.18 -4.32 12.85
CA GLU A 72 -0.76 -4.64 12.66
C GLU A 72 -0.25 -4.13 11.31
N VAL A 73 -1.05 -4.29 10.25
CA VAL A 73 -0.66 -3.98 8.85
C VAL A 73 -1.04 -2.56 8.46
N ALA A 74 -2.21 -2.07 8.89
CA ALA A 74 -2.71 -0.75 8.51
C ALA A 74 -1.70 0.41 8.77
N PRO A 75 -0.96 0.47 9.90
CA PRO A 75 -0.01 1.54 10.15
C PRO A 75 1.20 1.54 9.20
N VAL A 76 1.52 0.40 8.56
CA VAL A 76 2.73 0.24 7.73
C VAL A 76 2.40 0.16 6.24
N ILE A 77 1.13 0.27 5.86
CA ILE A 77 0.65 0.13 4.48
C ILE A 77 1.42 1.01 3.49
N ARG A 78 1.64 2.28 3.86
CA ARG A 78 2.40 3.23 3.03
C ARG A 78 3.78 2.68 2.68
N ASP A 79 4.51 2.21 3.68
CA ASP A 79 5.89 1.77 3.49
C ASP A 79 5.95 0.45 2.73
N GLN A 80 5.00 -0.46 2.98
CA GLN A 80 4.88 -1.72 2.24
C GLN A 80 4.63 -1.47 0.74
N PHE A 81 3.64 -0.64 0.38
CA PHE A 81 3.33 -0.37 -1.02
C PHE A 81 4.43 0.43 -1.71
N HIS A 82 5.02 1.43 -1.05
CA HIS A 82 6.15 2.15 -1.66
C HIS A 82 7.36 1.25 -1.84
N ALA A 83 7.73 0.43 -0.85
CA ALA A 83 8.84 -0.50 -0.99
C ALA A 83 8.60 -1.51 -2.13
N PHE A 84 7.39 -2.04 -2.23
CA PHE A 84 7.03 -3.01 -3.26
C PHE A 84 6.97 -2.39 -4.67
N CYS A 85 6.13 -1.37 -4.87
CA CYS A 85 5.89 -0.77 -6.17
C CYS A 85 7.14 -0.04 -6.69
N ILE A 86 7.72 0.84 -5.86
CA ILE A 86 8.90 1.63 -6.26
C ILE A 86 10.10 0.70 -6.40
N GLY A 87 10.26 -0.29 -5.52
CA GLY A 87 11.36 -1.26 -5.61
C GLY A 87 11.31 -2.06 -6.91
N CYS A 88 10.14 -2.52 -7.34
CA CYS A 88 9.97 -3.17 -8.63
C CYS A 88 10.31 -2.23 -9.79
N HIS A 89 9.78 -1.01 -9.79
CA HIS A 89 10.07 -0.03 -10.85
C HIS A 89 11.56 0.32 -10.93
N LEU A 90 12.22 0.57 -9.81
CA LEU A 90 13.67 0.84 -9.76
C LEU A 90 14.48 -0.32 -10.30
N LYS A 91 14.10 -1.56 -9.97
CA LYS A 91 14.75 -2.76 -10.52
C LYS A 91 14.63 -2.80 -12.05
N GLN A 92 13.45 -2.52 -12.60
CA GLN A 92 13.25 -2.49 -14.05
C GLN A 92 14.05 -1.36 -14.71
N GLN A 93 14.11 -0.18 -14.11
CA GLN A 93 14.94 0.93 -14.59
C GLN A 93 16.43 0.59 -14.58
N GLY A 94 16.93 -0.07 -13.54
CA GLY A 94 18.32 -0.53 -13.44
C GLY A 94 18.69 -1.65 -14.44
N GLU A 95 17.69 -2.28 -15.06
CA GLU A 95 17.84 -3.26 -16.13
C GLU A 95 17.61 -2.65 -17.53
N ASP A 96 17.57 -1.32 -17.65
CA ASP A 96 17.26 -0.57 -18.88
C ASP A 96 15.91 -0.96 -19.52
N ARG A 97 14.95 -1.39 -18.69
CA ARG A 97 13.59 -1.75 -19.12
C ARG A 97 12.62 -0.59 -18.91
N SER A 98 11.54 -0.60 -19.70
CA SER A 98 10.39 0.26 -19.42
C SER A 98 9.84 -0.05 -18.02
N ALA A 99 9.59 1.01 -17.25
CA ALA A 99 9.19 0.96 -15.86
C ALA A 99 8.22 2.09 -15.53
N GLY A 100 7.45 1.92 -14.46
CA GLY A 100 6.58 2.96 -13.95
C GLY A 100 7.34 4.06 -13.18
N PRO A 101 6.60 5.05 -12.65
CA PRO A 101 7.19 6.19 -11.94
C PRO A 101 7.80 5.80 -10.59
N VAL A 102 8.83 6.54 -10.18
CA VAL A 102 9.58 6.32 -8.92
C VAL A 102 9.85 7.59 -8.11
N HIS A 103 9.73 8.79 -8.70
CA HIS A 103 10.16 10.05 -8.08
C HIS A 103 9.04 11.05 -7.79
N GLU A 104 7.85 10.86 -8.37
CA GLU A 104 6.75 11.84 -8.27
C GLU A 104 5.51 11.21 -7.63
N CYS A 105 5.10 11.73 -6.47
CA CYS A 105 3.93 11.22 -5.74
C CYS A 105 2.67 11.19 -6.63
N ARG A 106 2.47 12.25 -7.42
CA ARG A 106 1.30 12.43 -8.29
C ARG A 106 1.29 11.52 -9.51
N ALA A 107 2.43 10.97 -9.90
CA ALA A 107 2.51 10.03 -11.01
C ALA A 107 1.88 8.67 -10.66
N CYS A 108 1.86 8.31 -9.38
CA CYS A 108 1.09 7.17 -8.85
C CYS A 108 -0.27 7.61 -8.29
N HIS A 109 -0.27 8.69 -7.51
CA HIS A 109 -1.44 9.21 -6.81
C HIS A 109 -2.14 10.29 -7.62
N ALA A 110 -3.03 9.85 -8.50
CA ALA A 110 -3.88 10.73 -9.29
C ALA A 110 -5.35 10.58 -8.89
N HIS A 111 -6.06 11.70 -8.77
CA HIS A 111 -7.52 11.69 -8.77
C HIS A 111 -8.00 11.49 -10.21
N LYS A 112 -8.27 10.24 -10.59
CA LYS A 112 -9.19 9.98 -11.70
C LYS A 112 -10.50 9.46 -11.14
N ALA A 113 -11.55 10.26 -11.29
CA ALA A 113 -12.90 9.92 -10.88
C ALA A 113 -13.55 8.83 -11.77
N ASP A 114 -12.88 8.35 -12.83
CA ASP A 114 -13.53 7.61 -13.91
C ASP A 114 -12.89 6.26 -14.31
N ILE A 115 -11.80 5.82 -13.67
CA ILE A 115 -11.27 4.48 -13.93
C ILE A 115 -12.04 3.51 -13.07
N ARG A 116 -13.09 2.93 -13.67
CA ARG A 116 -13.82 1.78 -13.12
C ARG A 116 -12.80 0.72 -12.70
N ALA A 117 -12.65 0.50 -11.39
CA ALA A 117 -11.95 -0.67 -10.88
C ALA A 117 -12.62 -1.90 -11.50
N HIS A 118 -11.80 -2.75 -12.12
CA HIS A 118 -12.13 -4.08 -12.67
C HIS A 118 -13.56 -4.28 -13.15
N GLY A 119 -13.68 -4.27 -14.49
CA GLY A 119 -14.93 -4.42 -15.22
C GLY A 119 -15.81 -5.57 -14.71
N HIS A 120 -17.10 -5.32 -14.84
CA HIS A 120 -18.10 -6.36 -15.03
C HIS A 120 -17.58 -7.36 -16.08
N LEU A 121 -17.07 -8.49 -15.58
CA LEU A 121 -17.10 -9.72 -16.34
C LEU A 121 -18.51 -10.27 -16.13
N TYR A 122 -19.21 -10.35 -17.26
CA TYR A 122 -20.43 -11.12 -17.47
C TYR A 122 -20.31 -12.54 -16.90
#